data_AF-A0A2P7UVT4-F1
#
_entry.id   AF-A0A2P7UVT4-F1
#
_cell.length_a   1.000
_cell.length_b   1.000
_cell.length_c   1.000
_cell.angle_alpha   90.00
_cell.angle_beta   90.00
_cell.angle_gamma   90.00
#
_symmetry.space_group_name_H-M   'P 1'
#
loop_
_entity.id
_entity.type
_entity.pdbx_description
1 polymer ?
#
loop_
_entity_poly.entity_id
_entity_poly.type
_entity_poly.pdbx_seq_one_letter_code
_entity_poly.pdbx_strand_id
1 'polypeptide(L)'
;MATGRIKATGFFNDPVMRKLWSQAIWIGPSPGQIDPEKEVDAAVKRINNGFSTHERETAELTGMDWDSNIDVLTREWEARRIVLD
;
A
#
# COMPACT_ATOMS: atom_id res chain seq x y z
N MET A 1 12.80 21.91 7.33
CA MET A 1 12.87 22.33 8.74
C MET A 1 12.31 21.24 9.63
N ALA A 2 13.07 20.77 10.63
CA ALA A 2 12.56 19.88 11.66
C ALA A 2 11.83 20.71 12.73
N THR A 3 10.51 20.79 12.57
CA THR A 3 9.63 21.71 13.31
C THR A 3 9.03 21.10 14.58
N GLY A 4 9.40 19.86 14.92
CA GLY A 4 8.90 19.17 16.11
C GLY A 4 7.50 18.54 15.97
N ARG A 5 6.97 18.40 14.75
CA ARG A 5 5.63 17.83 14.48
C ARG A 5 5.49 16.36 14.88
N ILE A 6 6.58 15.60 14.83
CA ILE A 6 6.63 14.19 15.24
C ILE A 6 7.86 13.96 16.13
N LYS A 7 7.77 12.98 17.02
CA LYS A 7 8.90 12.54 17.85
C LYS A 7 9.74 11.51 17.07
N ALA A 8 10.70 12.01 16.29
CA ALA A 8 11.64 11.17 15.55
C ALA A 8 12.87 10.80 16.40
N THR A 9 12.71 9.83 17.29
CA THR A 9 13.80 9.37 18.18
C THR A 9 15.01 8.91 17.37
N GLY A 10 16.21 9.34 17.77
CA GLY A 10 17.46 8.97 17.11
C GLY A 10 17.76 9.70 15.79
N PHE A 11 16.83 10.51 15.26
CA PHE A 11 16.96 11.12 13.93
C PHE A 11 18.24 11.95 13.73
N PHE A 12 18.62 12.74 14.73
CA PHE A 12 19.82 13.60 14.63
C PHE A 12 21.11 12.94 15.11
N ASN A 13 21.00 11.83 15.85
CA ASN A 13 22.14 11.23 16.56
C ASN A 13 22.61 9.90 15.95
N ASP A 14 21.80 9.29 15.08
CA ASP A 14 22.12 8.01 14.44
C ASP A 14 21.86 8.09 12.92
N PRO A 15 22.89 7.89 12.07
CA PRO A 15 22.74 7.89 10.61
C PRO A 15 21.79 6.80 10.10
N VAL A 16 21.68 5.64 10.77
CA VAL A 16 20.75 4.57 10.42
C VAL A 16 19.31 5.01 10.71
N MET A 17 19.05 5.55 11.90
CA MET A 17 17.73 6.07 12.26
C MET A 17 17.28 7.20 11.35
N ARG A 18 18.20 8.12 11.02
CA ARG A 18 17.93 9.17 10.04
C ARG A 18 17.51 8.60 8.70
N LYS A 19 18.18 7.55 8.21
CA LYS A 19 17.84 6.88 6.96
C LYS A 19 16.46 6.23 7.03
N LEU A 20 16.11 5.58 8.14
CA LEU A 20 14.79 4.95 8.33
C LEU A 20 13.67 5.98 8.35
N TRP A 21 13.80 7.05 9.13
CA TRP A 21 12.82 8.14 9.18
C TRP A 21 12.68 8.89 7.86
N SER A 22 13.71 8.89 7.01
CA SER A 22 13.71 9.59 5.71
C SER A 22 13.21 8.74 4.55
N GLN A 23 12.86 7.46 4.77
CA GLN A 23 12.45 6.52 3.72
C GLN A 23 10.98 6.65 3.30
N ALA A 24 10.40 7.84 3.44
CA ALA A 24 9.04 8.09 2.97
C ALA A 24 8.96 7.93 1.44
N ILE A 25 7.98 7.16 0.98
CA ILE A 25 7.65 7.01 -0.43
C ILE A 25 6.40 7.86 -0.69
N TRP A 26 6.47 8.73 -1.68
CA TRP A 26 5.30 9.46 -2.16
C TRP A 26 4.67 8.67 -3.31
N ILE A 27 3.44 8.22 -3.12
CA ILE A 27 2.64 7.61 -4.17
C ILE A 27 1.65 8.66 -4.64
N GLY A 28 1.74 9.03 -5.93
CA GLY A 28 0.83 10.00 -6.53
C GLY A 28 -0.59 9.46 -6.71
N PRO A 29 -1.51 10.25 -7.28
CA PRO A 29 -2.81 9.72 -7.69
C PRO A 29 -2.61 8.56 -8.67
N SER A 30 -3.50 7.57 -8.60
CA SER A 30 -3.48 6.44 -9.54
C SER A 30 -3.52 6.94 -11.00
N PRO A 31 -2.62 6.45 -11.87
CA PRO A 31 -2.67 6.79 -13.29
C PRO A 31 -3.92 6.20 -13.94
N GLY A 32 -4.45 6.87 -14.95
CA GLY A 32 -5.51 6.30 -15.77
C GLY A 32 -5.02 5.02 -16.45
N GLN A 33 -5.88 3.99 -16.48
CA GLN A 33 -5.59 2.71 -17.12
C GLN A 33 -5.92 2.77 -18.61
N ILE A 34 -5.06 2.17 -19.44
CA ILE A 34 -5.32 2.01 -20.88
C ILE A 34 -6.04 0.68 -21.13
N ASP A 35 -5.59 -0.37 -20.45
CA ASP A 35 -6.16 -1.72 -20.56
C ASP A 35 -6.23 -2.32 -19.14
N PRO A 36 -7.36 -2.15 -18.44
CA PRO A 36 -7.47 -2.54 -17.04
C PRO A 36 -7.17 -4.02 -16.79
N GLU A 37 -7.56 -4.91 -17.71
CA GLU A 37 -7.37 -6.36 -17.56
C GLU A 37 -5.88 -6.72 -17.61
N LYS A 38 -5.16 -6.20 -18.62
CA LYS A 38 -3.71 -6.44 -18.73
C LYS A 38 -2.93 -5.86 -17.56
N GLU A 39 -3.35 -4.70 -17.06
CA GLU A 39 -2.68 -4.04 -15.93
C GLU A 39 -2.87 -4.82 -14.63
N VAL A 40 -4.08 -5.34 -14.38
CA VAL A 40 -4.36 -6.23 -13.23
C VAL A 40 -3.57 -7.53 -13.34
N ASP A 41 -3.55 -8.17 -14.52
CA ASP A 41 -2.75 -9.37 -14.76
C ASP A 41 -1.26 -9.14 -14.53
N ALA A 42 -0.75 -7.98 -14.95
CA ALA A 42 0.63 -7.59 -14.73
C ALA A 42 0.93 -7.41 -13.24
N ALA A 43 0.01 -6.82 -12.46
CA ALA A 43 0.15 -6.66 -11.01
C ALA A 43 0.19 -8.00 -10.29
N VAL A 44 -0.71 -8.93 -10.64
CA VAL A 44 -0.70 -10.30 -10.11
C VAL A 44 0.63 -11.00 -10.39
N LYS A 45 1.15 -10.87 -11.63
CA LYS A 45 2.46 -11.43 -11.99
C LYS A 45 3.60 -10.79 -11.21
N ARG A 46 3.59 -9.47 -10.99
CA ARG A 46 4.63 -8.78 -10.20
C ARG A 46 4.64 -9.26 -8.76
N ILE A 47 3.49 -9.39 -8.12
CA ILE A 47 3.37 -9.89 -6.74
C ILE A 47 3.86 -11.34 -6.65
N ASN A 48 3.34 -12.22 -7.51
CA ASN A 48 3.69 -13.65 -7.49
C ASN A 48 5.18 -13.91 -7.73
N ASN A 49 5.85 -13.07 -8.51
CA ASN A 49 7.30 -13.16 -8.75
C ASN A 49 8.14 -12.40 -7.71
N GLY A 50 7.52 -11.75 -6.73
CA GLY A 50 8.23 -10.97 -5.69
C GLY A 50 8.84 -9.66 -6.19
N PHE A 51 8.39 -9.13 -7.33
CA PHE A 51 8.80 -7.82 -7.84
C PHE A 51 8.05 -6.65 -7.19
N SER A 52 6.93 -6.94 -6.52
CA SER A 52 6.07 -5.94 -5.88
C SER A 52 5.34 -6.53 -4.68
N THR A 53 4.61 -5.70 -3.95
CA THR A 53 3.79 -6.07 -2.80
C THR A 53 2.33 -5.70 -3.06
N HIS A 54 1.40 -6.32 -2.33
CA HIS A 54 -0.01 -5.97 -2.42
C HIS A 54 -0.27 -4.50 -2.08
N GLU A 55 0.39 -3.97 -1.05
CA GLU A 55 0.32 -2.56 -0.66
C GLU A 55 0.73 -1.63 -1.81
N ARG A 56 1.88 -1.91 -2.44
CA ARG A 56 2.40 -1.08 -3.53
C ARG A 56 1.46 -1.10 -4.73
N GLU A 57 1.03 -2.27 -5.18
CA GLU A 57 0.13 -2.39 -6.33
C GLU A 57 -1.23 -1.75 -6.05
N THR A 58 -1.77 -1.88 -4.84
CA THR A 58 -3.06 -1.27 -4.47
C THR A 58 -2.97 0.25 -4.50
N ALA A 59 -1.92 0.81 -3.90
CA ALA A 59 -1.71 2.24 -3.88
C ALA A 59 -1.45 2.79 -5.29
N GLU A 60 -0.68 2.10 -6.13
CA GLU A 60 -0.40 2.53 -7.50
C GLU A 60 -1.63 2.42 -8.42
N LEU A 61 -2.37 1.30 -8.38
CA LEU A 61 -3.49 1.06 -9.30
C LEU A 61 -4.77 1.77 -8.90
N THR A 62 -5.04 1.91 -7.61
CA THR A 62 -6.33 2.42 -7.12
C THR A 62 -6.21 3.67 -6.27
N GLY A 63 -5.01 4.00 -5.78
CA GLY A 63 -4.81 5.05 -4.79
C GLY A 63 -5.35 4.69 -3.40
N MET A 64 -5.78 3.44 -3.20
CA MET A 64 -6.32 2.96 -1.92
C MET A 64 -5.22 2.30 -1.07
N ASP A 65 -5.54 2.11 0.20
CA ASP A 65 -4.74 1.37 1.15
C ASP A 65 -5.13 -0.12 1.16
N TRP A 66 -4.12 -1.01 1.15
CA TRP A 66 -4.36 -2.45 1.06
C TRP A 66 -4.99 -3.03 2.31
N ASP A 67 -4.52 -2.63 3.49
CA ASP A 67 -5.02 -3.15 4.77
C ASP A 67 -6.50 -2.76 4.95
N SER A 68 -6.83 -1.51 4.63
CA SER A 68 -8.21 -1.02 4.61
C SER A 68 -9.12 -1.85 3.69
N ASN A 69 -8.63 -2.28 2.53
CA ASN A 69 -9.39 -3.14 1.62
C ASN A 69 -9.61 -4.53 2.23
N ILE A 70 -8.60 -5.12 2.86
CA ILE A 70 -8.71 -6.44 3.48
C ILE A 70 -9.70 -6.45 4.65
N ASP A 71 -9.72 -5.40 5.47
CA ASP A 71 -10.70 -5.25 6.55
C ASP A 71 -12.14 -5.25 6.01
N VAL A 72 -12.38 -4.49 4.94
CA VAL A 72 -13.70 -4.43 4.30
C VAL A 72 -14.07 -5.77 3.66
N LEU A 73 -13.16 -6.38 2.90
CA LEU A 73 -13.38 -7.67 2.24
C LEU A 73 -13.68 -8.78 3.24
N THR A 74 -13.01 -8.80 4.39
CA THR A 74 -13.27 -9.78 5.45
C THR A 74 -14.71 -9.68 5.94
N ARG A 75 -15.16 -8.46 6.26
CA ARG A 75 -16.55 -8.21 6.66
C ARG A 75 -17.56 -8.57 5.57
N GLU A 76 -17.25 -8.27 4.31
CA GLU A 76 -18.11 -8.63 3.18
C GLU A 76 -18.23 -10.14 2.99
N TRP A 77 -17.13 -10.88 3.16
CA TRP A 77 -17.12 -12.34 3.06
C TRP A 77 -17.92 -13.00 4.18
N GLU A 78 -17.77 -12.51 5.41
CA GLU A 78 -18.56 -12.99 6.55
C GLU A 78 -20.05 -12.76 6.32
N ALA A 79 -20.44 -11.56 5.88
CA ALA A 79 -21.82 -11.24 5.54
C ALA A 79 -22.35 -12.14 4.42
N ARG A 80 -21.55 -12.39 3.38
CA ARG A 80 -21.93 -13.24 2.25
C ARG A 80 -22.13 -14.70 2.64
N ARG A 81 -21.32 -15.22 3.58
CA ARG A 81 -21.48 -16.57 4.11
C ARG A 81 -22.82 -16.74 4.83
N ILE A 82 -23.22 -15.76 5.67
CA ILE A 82 -24.49 -15.78 6.40
C ILE A 82 -25.71 -15.80 5.47
N VAL A 83 -25.62 -15.13 4.31
CA VAL A 83 -26.74 -15.07 3.34
C VAL A 83 -26.89 -16.37 2.54
N LEU A 84 -25.82 -17.16 2.42
CA LEU A 84 -25.79 -18.38 1.60
C LEU A 84 -26.06 -19.66 2.39
N ASP A 85 -26.02 -19.60 3.72
CA ASP A 85 -26.42 -20.66 4.67
C ASP A 85 -27.93 -20.54 5.01
#